data_AF-A0A3D1EWD1-F1
#
_entry.id   AF-A0A3D1EWD1-F1
#
_cell.length_a   1.000
_cell.length_b   1.000
_cell.length_c   1.000
_cell.angle_alpha   90.00
_cell.angle_beta   90.00
_cell.angle_gamma   90.00
#
_symmetry.space_group_name_H-M   'P 1'
#
loop_
_entity.id
_entity.type
_entity.pdbx_description
1 polymer ?
#
loop_
_entity_poly.entity_id
_entity_poly.type
_entity_poly.pdbx_seq_one_letter_code
_entity_poly.pdbx_strand_id
1 'polypeptide(L)'
;MTEQTPISSTNAHRPHKTIRQRLCMLLILWLACIPLTFAVTYTIGWYHFRNSAALQGTLQKFTYHPMSKIIKKLDSYHEKYGQYPESIRYLIADAEPIASIAEDQFQYLDQQTMDLMKDNVNEHIFYAKTKEGYTLSSYGLDNKKGGIGLDVDILVTQDTYLSFITDISDHIHPTFKQFVFDMTGSWQIFKVAAWMNLLLCIAIFLECARSSFKIQLIFLVINFLILLPFTSLVALTLTALHLAAPYSTH
;
A
#
# COMPACT_ATOMS: atom_id res chain seq x y z
N MET A 1 -34.48 61.77 -56.58
CA MET A 1 -34.20 60.33 -56.72
C MET A 1 -32.79 60.08 -56.24
N THR A 2 -32.66 59.59 -55.03
CA THR A 2 -31.44 58.94 -54.53
C THR A 2 -31.91 58.01 -53.41
N GLU A 3 -32.00 56.73 -53.76
CA GLU A 3 -32.44 55.64 -52.88
C GLU A 3 -31.50 55.51 -51.68
N GLN A 4 -32.07 55.55 -50.48
CA GLN A 4 -31.41 55.08 -49.27
C GLN A 4 -31.47 53.55 -49.26
N THR A 5 -30.32 52.91 -49.44
CA THR A 5 -30.15 51.48 -49.13
C THR A 5 -30.13 51.30 -47.60
N PRO A 6 -30.97 50.41 -47.04
CA PRO A 6 -30.89 50.11 -45.61
C PRO A 6 -29.74 49.14 -45.34
N ILE A 7 -28.87 49.52 -44.42
CA ILE A 7 -27.83 48.65 -43.85
C ILE A 7 -28.53 47.56 -43.03
N SER A 8 -28.61 46.35 -43.59
CA SER A 8 -29.06 45.15 -42.87
C SER A 8 -28.04 44.78 -41.79
N SER A 9 -28.30 45.20 -40.55
CA SER A 9 -27.61 44.72 -39.37
C SER A 9 -28.06 43.30 -39.02
N THR A 10 -27.48 42.29 -39.67
CA THR A 10 -27.54 40.91 -39.17
C THR A 10 -26.57 40.75 -37.99
N ASN A 11 -26.99 41.27 -36.83
CA ASN A 11 -26.44 40.85 -35.55
C ASN A 11 -26.90 39.41 -35.32
N ALA A 12 -26.08 38.46 -35.77
CA ALA A 12 -26.22 37.05 -35.45
C ALA A 12 -26.13 36.89 -33.93
N HIS A 13 -27.30 36.81 -33.30
CA HIS A 13 -27.48 36.56 -31.88
C HIS A 13 -26.96 35.15 -31.58
N ARG A 14 -25.66 35.02 -31.23
CA ARG A 14 -25.12 33.77 -30.72
C ARG A 14 -25.83 33.48 -29.39
N PRO A 15 -26.50 32.33 -29.24
CA PRO A 15 -27.19 32.03 -27.99
C PRO A 15 -26.16 31.89 -26.87
N HIS A 16 -26.19 32.84 -25.94
CA HIS A 16 -25.54 32.70 -24.64
C HIS A 16 -26.14 31.45 -23.99
N LYS A 17 -25.41 30.32 -24.00
CA LYS A 17 -25.69 29.24 -23.05
C LYS A 17 -25.78 29.87 -21.67
N THR A 18 -26.93 29.72 -21.02
CA THR A 18 -27.23 30.33 -19.73
C THR A 18 -26.16 29.94 -18.72
N ILE A 19 -25.78 30.84 -17.82
CA ILE A 19 -24.76 30.62 -16.77
C ILE A 19 -24.98 29.28 -16.05
N ARG A 20 -26.25 28.90 -15.85
CA ARG A 20 -26.69 27.60 -15.33
C ARG A 20 -26.15 26.39 -16.12
N GLN A 21 -26.22 26.41 -17.45
CA GLN A 21 -25.70 25.30 -18.28
C GLN A 21 -24.17 25.20 -18.19
N ARG A 22 -23.47 26.32 -18.03
CA ARG A 22 -22.01 26.34 -17.82
C ARG A 22 -21.66 25.72 -16.47
N LEU A 23 -22.34 26.14 -15.41
CA LEU A 23 -22.18 25.58 -14.07
C LEU A 23 -22.51 24.08 -14.01
N CYS A 24 -23.59 23.63 -14.66
CA CYS A 24 -23.93 22.19 -14.71
C CYS A 24 -22.88 21.35 -15.44
N MET A 25 -22.36 21.80 -16.59
CA MET A 25 -21.28 21.07 -17.28
C MET A 25 -19.98 21.05 -16.46
N LEU A 26 -19.65 22.13 -15.76
CA LEU A 26 -18.48 22.18 -14.89
C LEU A 26 -18.61 21.22 -13.73
N LEU A 27 -19.79 21.14 -13.14
CA LEU A 27 -20.08 20.24 -12.03
C LEU A 27 -20.01 18.77 -12.47
N ILE A 28 -20.51 18.44 -13.68
CA ILE A 28 -20.37 17.12 -14.28
C ILE A 28 -18.90 16.78 -14.54
N LEU A 29 -18.14 17.73 -15.11
CA LEU A 29 -16.73 17.52 -15.39
C LEU A 29 -15.92 17.36 -14.11
N TRP A 30 -16.27 18.08 -13.05
CA TRP A 30 -15.73 17.89 -11.71
C TRP A 30 -16.01 16.51 -11.13
N LEU A 31 -17.28 16.08 -11.19
CA LEU A 31 -17.71 14.76 -10.72
C LEU A 31 -17.04 13.62 -11.51
N ALA A 32 -16.56 13.87 -12.74
CA ALA A 32 -15.82 12.90 -13.53
C ALA A 32 -14.29 12.96 -13.28
N CYS A 33 -13.71 14.17 -13.24
CA CYS A 33 -12.26 14.36 -13.14
C CYS A 33 -11.71 13.98 -11.76
N ILE A 34 -12.45 14.22 -10.68
CA ILE A 34 -11.99 13.88 -9.32
C ILE A 34 -11.84 12.37 -9.15
N PRO A 35 -12.88 11.55 -9.35
CA PRO A 35 -12.75 10.11 -9.22
C PRO A 35 -11.70 9.53 -10.17
N LEU A 36 -11.59 10.08 -11.39
CA LEU A 36 -10.61 9.63 -12.36
C LEU A 36 -9.17 9.92 -11.90
N THR A 37 -8.92 11.10 -11.33
CA THR A 37 -7.60 11.45 -10.79
C THR A 37 -7.21 10.53 -9.65
N PHE A 38 -8.14 10.27 -8.72
CA PHE A 38 -7.93 9.30 -7.64
C PHE A 38 -7.68 7.90 -8.20
N ALA A 39 -8.54 7.41 -9.10
CA ALA A 39 -8.42 6.09 -9.69
C ALA A 39 -7.06 5.88 -10.39
N VAL A 40 -6.64 6.81 -11.23
CA VAL A 40 -5.37 6.69 -11.96
C VAL A 40 -4.18 6.77 -11.02
N THR A 41 -4.18 7.72 -10.07
CA THR A 41 -3.07 7.91 -9.13
C THR A 41 -2.87 6.68 -8.25
N TYR A 42 -3.96 6.12 -7.71
CA TYR A 42 -3.91 4.91 -6.89
C TYR A 42 -3.56 3.67 -7.70
N THR A 43 -4.08 3.54 -8.92
CA THR A 43 -3.77 2.38 -9.79
C THR A 43 -2.30 2.35 -10.17
N ILE A 44 -1.72 3.51 -10.52
CA ILE A 44 -0.31 3.62 -10.87
C ILE A 44 0.57 3.37 -9.64
N GLY A 45 0.21 3.95 -8.49
CA GLY A 45 0.90 3.71 -7.22
C GLY A 45 0.91 2.22 -6.85
N TRP A 46 -0.25 1.57 -6.94
CA TRP A 46 -0.39 0.14 -6.66
C TRP A 46 0.40 -0.74 -7.64
N TYR A 47 0.33 -0.45 -8.94
CA TYR A 47 1.06 -1.22 -9.96
C TYR A 47 2.57 -1.09 -9.78
N HIS A 48 3.06 0.11 -9.44
CA HIS A 48 4.48 0.32 -9.17
C HIS A 48 4.91 -0.38 -7.88
N PHE A 49 4.09 -0.31 -6.83
CA PHE A 49 4.32 -1.03 -5.59
C PHE A 49 4.45 -2.53 -5.84
N ARG A 50 3.50 -3.10 -6.59
CA ARG A 50 3.43 -4.53 -6.89
C ARG A 50 4.59 -5.04 -7.73
N ASN A 51 5.17 -4.23 -8.61
CA ASN A 51 6.21 -4.69 -9.55
C ASN A 51 7.63 -4.29 -9.14
N SER A 52 7.81 -3.61 -8.01
CA SER A 52 9.13 -3.21 -7.56
C SER A 52 9.71 -4.22 -6.57
N ALA A 53 10.77 -4.90 -6.99
CA ALA A 53 11.49 -5.87 -6.15
C ALA A 53 11.99 -5.26 -4.83
N ALA A 54 12.39 -3.98 -4.85
CA ALA A 54 12.80 -3.26 -3.64
C ALA A 54 11.65 -3.07 -2.64
N LEU A 55 10.41 -2.92 -3.15
CA LEU A 55 9.22 -2.69 -2.33
C LEU A 55 8.67 -4.00 -1.77
N GLN A 56 8.70 -5.06 -2.58
CA GLN A 56 8.38 -6.42 -2.15
C GLN A 56 9.32 -6.89 -1.03
N GLY A 57 10.63 -6.65 -1.18
CA GLY A 57 11.64 -7.04 -0.19
C GLY A 57 11.46 -6.38 1.19
N THR A 58 10.84 -5.20 1.26
CA THR A 58 10.58 -4.51 2.53
C THR A 58 9.44 -5.16 3.32
N LEU A 59 8.32 -5.50 2.66
CA LEU A 59 7.23 -6.28 3.25
C LEU A 59 7.68 -7.67 3.68
N GLN A 60 8.46 -8.33 2.83
CA GLN A 60 9.04 -9.64 3.14
C GLN A 60 9.94 -9.58 4.38
N LYS A 61 10.78 -8.55 4.52
CA LYS A 61 11.61 -8.35 5.72
C LYS A 61 10.78 -8.19 6.99
N PHE A 62 9.56 -7.64 6.92
CA PHE A 62 8.74 -7.44 8.12
C PHE A 62 8.26 -8.75 8.75
N THR A 63 7.92 -9.77 7.97
CA THR A 63 7.50 -11.09 8.52
C THR A 63 8.67 -12.08 8.61
N TYR A 64 9.62 -12.01 7.67
CA TYR A 64 10.79 -12.89 7.66
C TYR A 64 11.79 -12.58 8.79
N HIS A 65 12.06 -11.30 9.06
CA HIS A 65 13.11 -10.95 10.03
C HIS A 65 12.84 -11.54 11.43
N PRO A 66 11.62 -11.47 11.99
CA PRO A 66 11.28 -12.16 13.23
C PRO A 66 11.42 -13.69 13.14
N MET A 67 10.88 -14.32 12.09
CA MET A 67 11.00 -15.78 11.90
C MET A 67 12.46 -16.24 11.81
N SER A 68 13.31 -15.52 11.09
CA SER A 68 14.74 -15.84 10.96
C SER A 68 15.50 -15.82 12.29
N LYS A 69 15.07 -14.97 13.24
CA LYS A 69 15.64 -14.95 14.60
C LYS A 69 15.25 -16.21 15.37
N ILE A 70 14.00 -16.63 15.24
CA ILE A 70 13.50 -17.87 15.87
C ILE A 70 14.23 -19.07 15.28
N ILE A 71 14.35 -19.15 13.96
CA ILE A 71 15.04 -20.23 13.24
C ILE A 71 16.49 -20.36 13.71
N LYS A 72 17.26 -19.27 13.73
CA LYS A 72 18.65 -19.31 14.22
C LYS A 72 18.75 -19.85 15.65
N LYS A 73 17.82 -19.45 16.52
CA LYS A 73 17.79 -19.98 17.89
C LYS A 73 17.44 -21.47 17.90
N LEU A 74 16.48 -21.91 17.09
CA LEU A 74 16.08 -23.32 16.97
C LEU A 74 17.25 -24.19 16.50
N ASP A 75 17.99 -23.72 15.50
CA ASP A 75 19.18 -24.40 14.96
C ASP A 75 20.26 -24.52 16.05
N SER A 76 20.59 -23.41 16.73
CA SER A 76 21.56 -23.44 17.84
C SER A 76 21.12 -24.35 19.00
N TYR A 77 19.83 -24.39 19.30
CA TYR A 77 19.27 -25.28 20.32
C TYR A 77 19.40 -26.76 19.90
N HIS A 78 19.12 -27.06 18.64
CA HIS A 78 19.29 -28.40 18.08
C HIS A 78 20.75 -28.84 18.06
N GLU A 79 21.69 -27.95 17.71
CA GLU A 79 23.12 -28.22 17.79
C GLU A 79 23.58 -28.56 19.22
N LYS A 80 23.01 -27.88 20.23
CA LYS A 80 23.34 -28.06 21.63
C LYS A 80 22.74 -29.31 22.25
N TYR A 81 21.48 -29.61 21.94
CA TYR A 81 20.70 -30.67 22.62
C TYR A 81 20.33 -31.86 21.72
N GLY A 82 20.71 -31.84 20.44
CA GLY A 82 20.43 -32.90 19.46
C GLY A 82 18.96 -33.01 19.04
N GLN A 83 18.07 -32.13 19.53
CA GLN A 83 16.65 -32.14 19.22
C GLN A 83 16.04 -30.74 19.30
N TYR A 84 14.96 -30.50 18.55
CA TYR A 84 14.19 -29.26 18.65
C TYR A 84 13.32 -29.24 19.91
N PRO A 85 13.07 -28.06 20.50
CA PRO A 85 12.33 -27.93 21.75
C PRO A 85 10.85 -28.26 21.57
N GLU A 86 10.18 -28.77 22.61
CA GLU A 86 8.72 -29.01 22.55
C GLU A 86 7.91 -27.69 22.47
N SER A 87 8.47 -26.61 23.01
CA SER A 87 7.87 -25.27 22.92
C SER A 87 8.94 -24.17 22.93
N ILE A 88 8.57 -22.98 22.47
CA ILE A 88 9.46 -21.80 22.47
C ILE A 88 9.91 -21.40 23.89
N ARG A 89 9.19 -21.80 24.95
CA ARG A 89 9.61 -21.57 26.33
C ARG A 89 10.97 -22.21 26.62
N TYR A 90 11.21 -23.43 26.12
CA TYR A 90 12.51 -24.11 26.26
C TYR A 90 13.62 -23.40 25.50
N LEU A 91 13.28 -22.79 24.37
CA LEU A 91 14.20 -21.98 23.57
C LEU A 91 14.65 -20.72 24.32
N ILE A 92 13.74 -20.10 25.07
CA ILE A 92 14.01 -18.87 25.83
C ILE A 92 14.71 -19.16 27.15
N ALA A 93 14.29 -20.23 27.84
CA ALA A 93 14.93 -20.68 29.07
C ALA A 93 16.33 -21.28 28.85
N ASP A 94 16.70 -21.57 27.59
CA ASP A 94 17.90 -22.33 27.23
C ASP A 94 18.05 -23.61 28.08
N ALA A 95 16.91 -24.29 28.28
CA ALA A 95 16.77 -25.44 29.14
C ALA A 95 16.74 -26.74 28.33
N GLU A 96 17.20 -27.84 28.92
CA GLU A 96 17.11 -29.16 28.27
C GLU A 96 15.65 -29.55 27.97
N PRO A 97 15.38 -30.27 26.87
CA PRO A 97 14.02 -30.60 26.44
C PRO A 97 13.20 -31.42 27.44
N ILE A 98 13.88 -32.16 28.30
CA ILE A 98 13.29 -33.03 29.34
C ILE A 98 13.26 -32.37 30.73
N ALA A 99 13.87 -31.19 30.87
CA ALA A 99 13.86 -30.48 32.14
C ALA A 99 12.47 -29.88 32.38
N SER A 100 11.96 -30.00 33.61
CA SER A 100 10.79 -29.24 34.02
C SER A 100 11.18 -27.78 34.22
N ILE A 101 10.57 -26.87 33.48
CA ILE A 101 10.63 -25.43 33.77
C ILE A 101 9.83 -25.19 35.06
N ALA A 102 10.39 -24.44 36.00
CA ALA A 102 9.75 -24.18 37.28
C ALA A 102 8.50 -23.29 37.12
N GLU A 103 7.45 -23.56 37.91
CA GLU A 103 6.11 -22.97 37.75
C GLU A 103 6.11 -21.44 37.88
N ASP A 104 7.00 -20.91 38.71
CA ASP A 104 7.24 -19.47 38.94
C ASP A 104 7.91 -18.75 37.76
N GLN A 105 8.57 -19.49 36.86
CA GLN A 105 9.21 -18.92 35.67
C GLN A 105 8.26 -18.82 34.48
N PHE A 106 7.12 -19.51 34.48
CA PHE A 106 6.20 -19.55 33.33
C PHE A 106 5.69 -18.17 32.95
N GLN A 107 5.28 -17.36 33.93
CA GLN A 107 4.71 -16.04 33.62
C GLN A 107 5.73 -15.12 32.91
N TYR A 108 7.00 -15.18 33.32
CA TYR A 108 8.07 -14.41 32.68
C TYR A 108 8.44 -14.95 31.30
N LEU A 109 8.53 -16.28 31.17
CA LEU A 109 8.82 -16.94 29.89
C LEU A 109 7.68 -16.79 28.89
N ASP A 110 6.43 -16.70 29.34
CA ASP A 110 5.26 -16.45 28.50
C ASP A 110 5.32 -15.08 27.88
N GLN A 111 5.64 -14.05 28.67
CA GLN A 111 5.81 -12.71 28.14
C GLN A 111 6.93 -12.67 27.08
N GLN A 112 8.09 -13.25 27.38
CA GLN A 112 9.18 -13.31 26.41
C GLN A 112 8.85 -14.17 25.17
N THR A 113 8.07 -15.23 25.35
CA THR A 113 7.58 -16.06 24.23
C THR A 113 6.70 -15.22 23.34
N MET A 114 5.75 -14.49 23.93
CA MET A 114 4.90 -13.59 23.16
C MET A 114 5.71 -12.52 22.43
N ASP A 115 6.71 -11.92 23.08
CA ASP A 115 7.57 -10.90 22.48
C ASP A 115 8.45 -11.46 21.35
N LEU A 116 9.00 -12.67 21.50
CA LEU A 116 9.82 -13.34 20.48
C LEU A 116 8.97 -13.80 19.29
N MET A 117 7.74 -14.26 19.56
CA MET A 117 6.79 -14.72 18.56
C MET A 117 5.96 -13.58 17.97
N LYS A 118 6.26 -12.34 18.34
CA LYS A 118 5.61 -11.15 17.77
C LYS A 118 6.25 -10.82 16.44
N ASP A 119 5.43 -10.72 15.40
CA ASP A 119 5.86 -10.14 14.14
C ASP A 119 5.82 -8.60 14.19
N ASN A 120 6.37 -7.96 13.17
CA ASN A 120 6.41 -6.49 13.10
C ASN A 120 5.03 -5.83 12.89
N VAL A 121 3.96 -6.62 12.74
CA VAL A 121 2.57 -6.18 12.59
C VAL A 121 1.79 -6.34 13.92
N ASN A 122 2.49 -6.72 14.99
CA ASN A 122 1.95 -7.07 16.32
C ASN A 122 1.19 -8.40 16.41
N GLU A 123 1.39 -9.31 15.45
CA GLU A 123 0.68 -10.59 15.38
C GLU A 123 1.59 -11.77 15.76
N HIS A 124 0.99 -12.96 15.91
CA HIS A 124 1.67 -14.14 16.44
C HIS A 124 2.21 -15.06 15.34
N ILE A 125 3.51 -15.35 15.44
CA ILE A 125 4.11 -16.52 14.82
C ILE A 125 3.70 -17.74 15.64
N PHE A 126 3.43 -18.85 14.98
CA PHE A 126 3.09 -20.12 15.61
C PHE A 126 4.23 -21.11 15.39
N TYR A 127 4.61 -21.81 16.45
CA TYR A 127 5.62 -22.86 16.42
C TYR A 127 4.98 -24.21 16.70
N ALA A 128 5.33 -25.22 15.90
CA ALA A 128 5.07 -26.60 16.22
C ALA A 128 6.27 -27.48 15.88
N LYS A 129 6.70 -28.29 16.85
CA LYS A 129 7.68 -29.36 16.65
C LYS A 129 7.06 -30.46 15.78
N THR A 130 7.83 -30.99 14.85
CA THR A 130 7.46 -32.17 14.05
C THR A 130 8.43 -33.31 14.34
N LYS A 131 8.14 -34.51 13.82
CA LYS A 131 9.03 -35.67 13.98
C LYS A 131 10.40 -35.45 13.35
N GLU A 132 10.44 -34.68 12.27
CA GLU A 132 11.62 -34.49 11.41
C GLU A 132 12.27 -33.12 11.64
N GLY A 133 11.63 -32.21 12.39
CA GLY A 133 12.13 -30.86 12.58
C GLY A 133 11.14 -29.93 13.28
N TYR A 134 10.85 -28.80 12.64
CA TYR A 134 9.89 -27.82 13.11
C TYR A 134 9.08 -27.19 11.97
N THR A 135 7.99 -26.56 12.36
CA THR A 135 7.18 -25.68 11.52
C THR A 135 7.00 -24.34 12.22
N LEU A 136 7.16 -23.26 11.46
CA LEU A 136 6.79 -21.92 11.85
C LEU A 136 5.72 -21.42 10.89
N SER A 137 4.65 -20.86 11.41
CA SER A 137 3.60 -20.26 10.57
C SER A 137 3.23 -18.86 11.03
N SER A 138 2.82 -18.02 10.09
CA SER A 138 2.15 -16.74 10.32
C SER A 138 0.98 -16.63 9.36
N TYR A 139 -0.14 -16.07 9.81
CA TYR A 139 -1.38 -15.92 9.06
C TYR A 139 -1.52 -14.53 8.42
N GLY A 140 -0.41 -13.83 8.20
CA GLY A 140 -0.42 -12.50 7.60
C GLY A 140 -1.10 -11.44 8.49
N LEU A 141 -1.55 -10.36 7.88
CA LEU A 141 -2.02 -9.16 8.58
C LEU A 141 -3.39 -9.32 9.25
N ASP A 142 -4.24 -10.24 8.79
CA ASP A 142 -5.57 -10.48 9.36
C ASP A 142 -5.61 -11.59 10.42
N ASN A 143 -4.47 -12.26 10.64
CA ASN A 143 -4.26 -13.36 11.58
C ASN A 143 -5.27 -14.50 11.42
N LYS A 144 -5.72 -14.76 10.18
CA LYS A 144 -6.64 -15.85 9.87
C LYS A 144 -6.03 -16.76 8.84
N LYS A 145 -6.34 -18.05 8.99
CA LYS A 145 -5.89 -19.05 8.03
C LYS A 145 -6.46 -18.77 6.65
N GLY A 146 -5.56 -18.64 5.69
CA GLY A 146 -5.83 -18.32 4.31
C GLY A 146 -6.08 -16.83 4.12
N GLY A 147 -5.89 -16.36 2.89
CA GLY A 147 -6.03 -14.96 2.58
C GLY A 147 -5.31 -14.65 1.28
N ILE A 148 -5.31 -13.37 0.90
CA ILE A 148 -4.66 -12.91 -0.31
C ILE A 148 -3.82 -11.67 -0.03
N GLY A 149 -2.74 -11.54 -0.78
CA GLY A 149 -1.82 -10.42 -0.63
C GLY A 149 -1.11 -10.42 0.71
N LEU A 150 -1.38 -9.43 1.56
CA LEU A 150 -0.73 -9.31 2.88
C LEU A 150 -1.29 -10.29 3.93
N ASP A 151 -2.42 -10.93 3.63
CA ASP A 151 -3.10 -11.89 4.49
C ASP A 151 -2.72 -13.34 4.13
N VAL A 152 -1.67 -13.54 3.32
CA VAL A 152 -1.29 -14.89 2.91
C VAL A 152 -0.62 -15.63 4.06
N ASP A 153 -0.98 -16.90 4.20
CA ASP A 153 -0.33 -17.80 5.14
C ASP A 153 1.13 -18.01 4.73
N ILE A 154 2.02 -17.76 5.67
CA ILE A 154 3.42 -18.10 5.57
C ILE A 154 3.64 -19.38 6.38
N LEU A 155 4.22 -20.39 5.75
CA LEU A 155 4.66 -21.61 6.39
C LEU A 155 6.14 -21.85 6.07
N VAL A 156 6.94 -21.98 7.12
CA VAL A 156 8.36 -22.29 7.04
C VAL A 156 8.60 -23.62 7.74
N THR A 157 9.10 -24.60 6.99
CA THR A 157 9.64 -25.83 7.54
C THR A 157 11.17 -25.77 7.50
N GLN A 158 11.81 -26.71 8.19
CA GLN A 158 13.27 -26.86 8.15
C GLN A 158 13.81 -26.98 6.72
N ASP A 159 13.17 -27.80 5.88
CA ASP A 159 13.63 -28.04 4.50
C ASP A 159 13.32 -26.88 3.56
N THR A 160 12.20 -26.19 3.79
CA THR A 160 11.80 -25.07 2.95
C THR A 160 12.47 -23.78 3.35
N TYR A 161 13.21 -23.70 4.46
CA TYR A 161 13.79 -22.43 4.92
C TYR A 161 14.65 -21.74 3.86
N LEU A 162 15.54 -22.48 3.20
CA LEU A 162 16.44 -21.93 2.17
C LEU A 162 15.68 -21.52 0.91
N SER A 163 14.69 -22.31 0.46
CA SER A 163 13.87 -21.97 -0.70
C SER A 163 12.89 -20.84 -0.41
N PHE A 164 12.39 -20.76 0.82
CA PHE A 164 11.51 -19.72 1.32
C PHE A 164 12.21 -18.35 1.25
N ILE A 165 13.49 -18.25 1.62
CA ILE A 165 14.26 -16.99 1.47
C ILE A 165 14.25 -16.48 0.01
N THR A 166 14.27 -17.40 -0.96
CA THR A 166 14.40 -17.07 -2.38
C THR A 166 13.07 -16.94 -3.15
N ASP A 167 11.99 -17.64 -2.77
CA ASP A 167 10.74 -17.73 -3.56
C ASP A 167 9.63 -16.75 -3.16
N ILE A 168 9.60 -16.26 -1.92
CA ILE A 168 8.44 -15.48 -1.42
C ILE A 168 8.24 -14.15 -2.15
N SER A 169 9.32 -13.57 -2.70
CA SER A 169 9.27 -12.27 -3.38
C SER A 169 8.21 -12.25 -4.48
N ASP A 170 7.91 -13.40 -5.05
CA ASP A 170 7.02 -13.52 -6.19
C ASP A 170 5.56 -13.71 -5.77
N HIS A 171 5.25 -14.03 -4.51
CA HIS A 171 3.93 -14.54 -4.12
C HIS A 171 3.16 -13.64 -3.13
N ILE A 172 3.81 -12.72 -2.42
CA ILE A 172 3.16 -11.82 -1.45
C ILE A 172 3.01 -10.41 -2.05
N HIS A 173 1.82 -10.13 -2.61
CA HIS A 173 1.52 -8.82 -3.21
C HIS A 173 0.24 -8.21 -2.63
N PRO A 174 0.28 -7.00 -2.03
CA PRO A 174 -0.94 -6.39 -1.52
C PRO A 174 -1.97 -6.25 -2.63
N THR A 175 -3.22 -6.60 -2.29
CA THR A 175 -4.37 -6.28 -3.15
C THR A 175 -4.52 -4.77 -3.27
N PHE A 176 -5.24 -4.32 -4.30
CA PHE A 176 -5.54 -2.89 -4.44
C PHE A 176 -6.24 -2.32 -3.20
N LYS A 177 -7.14 -3.10 -2.58
CA LYS A 177 -7.81 -2.73 -1.33
C LYS A 177 -6.80 -2.54 -0.19
N GLN A 178 -5.92 -3.51 0.04
CA GLN A 178 -4.89 -3.43 1.08
C GLN A 178 -3.95 -2.25 0.86
N PHE A 179 -3.58 -1.99 -0.40
CA PHE A 179 -2.79 -0.82 -0.75
C PHE A 179 -3.48 0.50 -0.40
N VAL A 180 -4.79 0.61 -0.66
CA VAL A 180 -5.57 1.84 -0.40
C VAL A 180 -5.85 2.05 1.09
N PHE A 181 -6.13 0.99 1.85
CA PHE A 181 -6.66 1.14 3.22
C PHE A 181 -5.69 0.73 4.32
N ASP A 182 -4.82 -0.24 4.05
CA ASP A 182 -4.04 -0.91 5.10
C ASP A 182 -2.56 -0.48 5.08
N MET A 183 -2.09 0.13 3.99
CA MET A 183 -0.71 0.62 3.88
C MET A 183 -0.55 2.06 4.38
N THR A 184 0.41 2.27 5.27
CA THR A 184 0.82 3.58 5.82
C THR A 184 1.14 4.64 4.75
N GLY A 185 1.66 4.23 3.59
CA GLY A 185 1.95 5.11 2.45
C GLY A 185 0.71 5.65 1.72
N SER A 186 -0.45 5.00 1.86
CA SER A 186 -1.69 5.39 1.19
C SER A 186 -2.13 6.81 1.55
N TRP A 187 -1.91 7.23 2.79
CA TRP A 187 -2.27 8.57 3.25
C TRP A 187 -1.51 9.68 2.51
N GLN A 188 -0.26 9.43 2.13
CA GLN A 188 0.52 10.41 1.36
C GLN A 188 0.05 10.48 -0.09
N ILE A 189 -0.28 9.32 -0.68
CA ILE A 189 -0.88 9.24 -2.02
C ILE A 189 -2.22 9.98 -2.03
N PHE A 190 -3.03 9.82 -0.98
CA PHE A 190 -4.27 10.56 -0.78
C PHE A 190 -4.03 12.08 -0.78
N LYS A 191 -3.07 12.57 0.02
CA LYS A 191 -2.76 14.01 0.10
C LYS A 191 -2.37 14.57 -1.25
N VAL A 192 -1.55 13.87 -2.02
CA VAL A 192 -1.14 14.34 -3.35
C VAL A 192 -2.30 14.34 -4.33
N ALA A 193 -3.09 13.27 -4.36
CA ALA A 193 -4.31 13.25 -5.16
C ALA A 193 -5.24 14.41 -4.76
N ALA A 194 -5.39 14.72 -3.47
CA ALA A 194 -6.21 15.83 -2.98
C ALA A 194 -5.66 17.21 -3.37
N TRP A 195 -4.36 17.46 -3.19
CA TRP A 195 -3.72 18.72 -3.57
C TRP A 195 -3.79 18.97 -5.07
N MET A 196 -3.57 17.93 -5.87
CA MET A 196 -3.61 18.07 -7.32
C MET A 196 -5.04 18.24 -7.83
N ASN A 197 -6.01 17.58 -7.22
CA ASN A 197 -7.42 17.90 -7.46
C ASN A 197 -7.69 19.37 -7.13
N LEU A 198 -7.25 19.89 -5.98
CA LEU A 198 -7.41 21.31 -5.65
C LEU A 198 -6.77 22.26 -6.68
N LEU A 199 -5.58 21.92 -7.20
CA LEU A 199 -4.96 22.71 -8.28
C LEU A 199 -5.78 22.67 -9.58
N LEU A 200 -6.32 21.50 -9.93
CA LEU A 200 -7.26 21.37 -11.05
C LEU A 200 -8.50 22.23 -10.83
N CYS A 201 -9.05 22.25 -9.61
CA CYS A 201 -10.20 23.08 -9.23
C CYS A 201 -9.94 24.57 -9.50
N ILE A 202 -8.76 25.05 -9.07
CA ILE A 202 -8.32 26.44 -9.27
C ILE A 202 -8.12 26.73 -10.76
N ALA A 203 -7.46 25.84 -11.50
CA ALA A 203 -7.23 26.01 -12.94
C ALA A 203 -8.55 26.08 -13.72
N ILE A 204 -9.52 25.21 -13.39
CA ILE A 204 -10.86 25.24 -13.98
C ILE A 204 -11.57 26.55 -13.65
N PHE A 205 -11.53 26.99 -12.39
CA PHE A 205 -12.15 28.24 -11.96
C PHE A 205 -11.58 29.45 -12.71
N LEU A 206 -10.26 29.54 -12.84
CA LEU A 206 -9.57 30.60 -13.57
C LEU A 206 -9.91 30.58 -15.08
N GLU A 207 -10.02 29.40 -15.68
CA GLU A 207 -10.39 29.27 -17.09
C GLU A 207 -11.87 29.65 -17.32
N CYS A 208 -12.74 29.36 -16.36
CA CYS A 208 -14.15 29.76 -16.39
C CYS A 208 -14.37 31.27 -16.25
N ALA A 209 -13.44 31.98 -15.61
CA ALA A 209 -13.46 33.44 -15.54
C ALA A 209 -13.19 34.11 -16.90
N ARG A 210 -12.70 33.37 -17.90
CA ARG A 210 -12.49 33.88 -19.26
C ARG A 210 -13.82 33.95 -20.05
N SER A 211 -13.87 34.80 -21.08
CA SER A 211 -15.13 35.11 -21.80
C SER A 211 -15.52 34.07 -22.88
N SER A 212 -14.58 33.23 -23.34
CA SER A 212 -14.76 32.39 -24.55
C SER A 212 -14.95 30.90 -24.28
N PHE A 213 -16.16 30.38 -24.53
CA PHE A 213 -16.58 29.01 -24.20
C PHE A 213 -15.89 27.87 -24.99
N LYS A 214 -15.58 28.06 -26.28
CA LYS A 214 -14.91 27.00 -27.08
C LYS A 214 -13.43 26.85 -26.73
N ILE A 215 -12.79 27.96 -26.40
CA ILE A 215 -11.39 28.01 -25.95
C ILE A 215 -11.30 27.32 -24.58
N GLN A 216 -12.25 27.59 -23.69
CA GLN A 216 -12.33 26.97 -22.35
C GLN A 216 -12.29 25.44 -22.35
N LEU A 217 -13.10 24.76 -23.15
CA LEU A 217 -13.16 23.29 -23.12
C LEU A 217 -11.83 22.65 -23.57
N ILE A 218 -11.22 23.18 -24.63
CA ILE A 218 -9.95 22.67 -25.14
C ILE A 218 -8.83 22.88 -24.11
N PHE A 219 -8.73 24.09 -23.54
CA PHE A 219 -7.74 24.38 -22.50
C PHE A 219 -7.95 23.55 -21.23
N LEU A 220 -9.18 23.30 -20.85
CA LEU A 220 -9.54 22.49 -19.69
C LEU A 220 -9.18 21.01 -19.89
N VAL A 221 -9.40 20.45 -21.08
CA VAL A 221 -8.94 19.10 -21.44
C VAL A 221 -7.41 19.05 -21.47
N ILE A 222 -6.74 20.04 -22.05
CA ILE A 222 -5.27 20.11 -22.06
C ILE A 222 -4.70 20.19 -20.64
N ASN A 223 -5.25 21.05 -19.78
CA ASN A 223 -4.83 21.16 -18.39
C ASN A 223 -5.04 19.85 -17.63
N PHE A 224 -6.16 19.16 -17.86
CA PHE A 224 -6.40 17.85 -17.27
C PHE A 224 -5.40 16.78 -17.77
N LEU A 225 -5.13 16.74 -19.07
CA LEU A 225 -4.16 15.84 -19.68
C LEU A 225 -2.71 16.11 -19.24
N ILE A 226 -2.37 17.35 -18.91
CA ILE A 226 -1.08 17.70 -18.31
C ILE A 226 -1.06 17.31 -16.83
N LEU A 227 -2.13 17.57 -16.08
CA LEU A 227 -2.15 17.35 -14.65
C LEU A 227 -2.05 15.86 -14.28
N LEU A 228 -2.70 14.99 -15.05
CA LEU A 228 -2.72 13.52 -14.88
C LEU A 228 -1.32 12.84 -14.82
N PRO A 229 -0.40 13.07 -15.77
CA PRO A 229 0.94 12.50 -15.68
C PRO A 229 1.75 13.11 -14.54
N PHE A 230 1.55 14.39 -14.20
CA PHE A 230 2.21 15.01 -13.05
C PHE A 230 1.72 14.42 -11.71
N THR A 231 0.42 14.18 -11.53
CA THR A 231 -0.09 13.50 -10.32
C THR A 231 0.48 12.11 -10.17
N SER A 232 0.53 11.38 -11.28
CA SER A 232 1.06 10.03 -11.35
C SER A 232 2.55 10.01 -11.01
N LEU A 233 3.34 10.93 -11.56
CA LEU A 233 4.78 11.05 -11.30
C LEU A 233 5.08 11.41 -9.84
N VAL A 234 4.31 12.33 -9.25
CA VAL A 234 4.49 12.71 -7.84
C VAL A 234 4.09 11.56 -6.92
N ALA A 235 3.00 10.86 -7.21
CA ALA A 235 2.60 9.67 -6.44
C ALA A 235 3.63 8.55 -6.54
N LEU A 236 4.21 8.31 -7.72
CA LEU A 236 5.33 7.38 -7.91
C LEU A 236 6.53 7.78 -7.05
N THR A 237 6.93 9.05 -7.13
CA THR A 237 8.08 9.58 -6.36
C THR A 237 7.85 9.47 -4.86
N LEU A 238 6.65 9.75 -4.35
CA LEU A 238 6.35 9.63 -2.93
C LEU A 238 6.24 8.18 -2.46
N THR A 239 5.67 7.30 -3.28
CA THR A 239 5.68 5.86 -3.01
C THR A 239 7.13 5.39 -2.89
N ALA A 240 8.00 5.78 -3.84
CA ALA A 240 9.42 5.46 -3.78
C ALA A 240 10.14 6.06 -2.56
N LEU A 241 9.88 7.33 -2.22
CA LEU A 241 10.56 8.02 -1.11
C LEU A 241 10.11 7.54 0.27
N HIS A 242 8.81 7.29 0.49
CA HIS A 242 8.33 6.74 1.77
C HIS A 242 8.84 5.32 2.03
N LEU A 243 9.20 4.59 0.97
CA LEU A 243 9.67 3.22 1.08
C LEU A 243 11.21 3.12 1.04
N ALA A 244 11.90 4.13 0.51
CA ALA A 244 13.36 4.29 0.56
C ALA A 244 13.84 4.95 1.87
N ALA A 245 12.99 5.71 2.55
CA ALA A 245 13.22 6.04 3.93
C ALA A 245 13.24 4.71 4.70
N PRO A 246 14.37 4.30 5.30
CA PRO A 246 14.29 3.28 6.33
C PRO A 246 13.27 3.82 7.33
N TYR A 247 12.31 3.01 7.76
CA TYR A 247 11.62 3.27 9.02
C TYR A 247 12.68 3.20 10.12
N SER A 248 13.53 4.24 10.20
CA SER A 248 14.37 4.52 11.33
C SER A 248 13.42 4.92 12.44
N THR A 249 13.41 4.08 13.46
CA THR A 249 13.00 4.39 14.84
C THR A 249 11.51 4.66 15.04
N HIS A 250 10.80 3.63 15.48
CA HIS A 250 10.31 3.59 16.87
C HIS A 250 10.62 2.22 17.48
#